data_AF-A0A815ZSZ1-F1
#
_entry.id   AF-A0A815ZSZ1-F1
#
_cell.length_a   1.000
_cell.length_b   1.000
_cell.length_c   1.000
_cell.angle_alpha   90.00
_cell.angle_beta   90.00
_cell.angle_gamma   90.00
#
_symmetry.space_group_name_H-M   'P 1'
#
loop_
_entity.id
_entity.type
_entity.pdbx_description
1 polymer ?
#
loop_
_entity_poly.entity_id
_entity_poly.type
_entity_poly.pdbx_seq_one_letter_code
_entity_poly.pdbx_strand_id
1 'polypeptide(L)'
;MSASTSSRSYSKPQYTSENVKDAVAAYKSGSMTSVEATKTFKVPESTIRNHAQNSQLRTGVGRKAVYDNKKVHNNSIYETRKKRLCNFLNRWKNELKRMREKKLERARKIGFTEEIRVGWFNLLHDIMSKNDLLDKPRQIFNCDETGFSDQTKGRPA
;
A
#
# COMPACT_ATOMS: atom_id res chain seq x y z
N MET A 1 -7.92 -15.39 40.23
CA MET A 1 -7.05 -14.26 40.56
C MET A 1 -7.30 -13.14 39.54
N SER A 2 -8.02 -12.09 39.94
CA SER A 2 -8.40 -11.00 39.04
C SER A 2 -7.41 -9.84 39.21
N ALA A 3 -6.64 -9.52 38.17
CA ALA A 3 -5.64 -8.47 38.24
C ALA A 3 -6.30 -7.08 38.15
N SER A 4 -6.25 -6.31 39.24
CA SER A 4 -6.65 -4.90 39.24
C SER A 4 -5.53 -4.04 38.65
N THR A 5 -5.70 -3.57 37.41
CA THR A 5 -4.79 -2.60 36.80
C THR A 5 -5.09 -1.20 37.33
N SER A 6 -4.22 -0.66 38.18
CA SER A 6 -4.27 0.74 38.62
C SER A 6 -3.92 1.67 37.46
N SER A 7 -4.90 2.41 36.95
CA SER A 7 -4.68 3.45 35.94
C SER A 7 -4.14 4.71 36.63
N ARG A 8 -2.88 5.08 36.36
CA ARG A 8 -2.30 6.38 36.76
C ARG A 8 -3.16 7.51 36.17
N SER A 9 -3.84 8.30 37.02
CA SER A 9 -4.50 9.53 36.57
C SER A 9 -3.43 10.59 36.28
N TYR A 10 -3.31 11.03 35.03
CA TYR A 10 -2.45 12.16 34.69
C TYR A 10 -3.23 13.47 34.91
N SER A 11 -2.77 14.31 35.86
CA SER A 11 -3.29 15.67 35.98
C SER A 11 -2.82 16.50 34.77
N LYS A 12 -3.73 17.24 34.16
CA LYS A 12 -3.39 18.14 33.05
C LYS A 12 -2.39 19.20 33.53
N PRO A 13 -1.44 19.62 32.67
CA PRO A 13 -0.51 20.69 33.02
C PRO A 13 -1.27 21.99 33.32
N GLN A 14 -0.77 22.75 34.30
CA GLN A 14 -1.42 23.96 34.84
C GLN A 14 -1.18 25.23 33.99
N TYR A 15 -0.54 25.12 32.82
CA TYR A 15 -0.18 26.25 31.96
C TYR A 15 -0.92 26.22 30.61
N THR A 16 -1.32 27.39 30.13
CA THR A 16 -2.01 27.59 28.85
C THR A 16 -1.03 27.74 27.69
N SER A 17 -1.53 27.62 26.45
CA SER A 17 -0.74 27.87 25.23
C SER A 17 -0.17 29.29 25.18
N GLU A 18 -0.92 30.27 25.67
CA GLU A 18 -0.55 31.68 25.69
C GLU A 18 0.64 31.89 26.64
N ASN A 19 0.58 31.33 27.85
CA ASN A 19 1.70 31.41 28.80
C ASN A 19 3.00 30.84 28.22
N VAL A 20 2.91 29.77 27.41
CA VAL A 20 4.07 29.19 26.74
C VAL A 20 4.62 30.12 25.66
N LYS A 21 3.76 30.76 24.86
CA LYS A 21 4.19 31.71 23.82
C LYS A 21 4.87 32.93 24.43
N ASP A 22 4.29 33.51 25.46
CA ASP A 22 4.80 34.71 26.12
C ASP A 22 6.13 34.43 26.82
N ALA A 23 6.24 33.29 27.52
CA ALA A 23 7.48 32.86 28.16
C ALA A 23 8.60 32.61 27.14
N VAL A 24 8.30 32.00 26.00
CA VAL A 24 9.27 31.75 24.92
C VAL A 24 9.69 33.04 24.24
N ALA A 25 8.77 33.99 24.05
CA ALA A 25 9.08 35.31 23.48
C ALA A 25 10.01 36.11 24.39
N ALA A 26 9.71 36.19 25.69
CA ALA A 26 10.56 36.85 26.69
C ALA A 26 11.97 36.23 26.74
N TYR A 27 12.06 34.90 26.75
CA TYR A 27 13.33 34.18 26.72
C TYR A 27 14.14 34.42 25.42
N LYS A 28 13.49 34.35 24.24
CA LYS A 28 14.17 34.59 22.95
C LYS A 28 14.61 36.03 22.77
N SER A 29 13.87 36.99 23.30
CA SER A 29 14.23 38.41 23.26
C SER A 29 15.42 38.75 24.16
N GLY A 30 15.85 37.83 25.04
CA GLY A 30 16.90 38.05 26.03
C GLY A 30 16.45 38.89 27.23
N SER A 31 15.16 39.27 27.31
CA SER A 31 14.62 40.07 28.41
C SER A 31 14.62 39.34 29.75
N MET A 32 14.54 38.00 29.74
CA MET A 32 14.55 37.17 30.95
C MET A 32 15.25 35.84 30.68
N THR A 33 15.87 35.26 31.72
CA THR A 33 16.40 33.90 31.67
C THR A 33 15.29 32.84 31.73
N SER A 34 15.58 31.60 31.31
CA SER A 34 14.60 30.50 31.34
C SER A 34 14.05 30.22 32.76
N VAL A 35 14.90 30.40 33.77
CA VAL A 35 14.57 30.22 35.19
C VAL A 35 13.62 31.32 35.68
N GLU A 36 13.87 32.57 35.28
CA GLU A 36 13.00 33.70 35.64
C GLU A 36 11.63 33.59 34.95
N ALA A 37 11.62 33.25 33.66
CA ALA A 37 10.37 33.02 32.91
C ALA A 37 9.52 31.89 33.52
N THR A 38 10.15 30.88 34.10
CA THR A 38 9.44 29.79 34.81
C THR A 38 8.64 30.33 36.00
N LYS A 39 9.24 31.24 36.78
CA LYS A 39 8.59 31.83 37.97
C LYS A 39 7.44 32.75 37.59
N THR A 40 7.62 33.56 36.54
CA THR A 40 6.63 34.56 36.10
C THR A 40 5.43 33.90 35.42
N PHE A 41 5.66 32.98 34.49
CA PHE A 41 4.62 32.43 33.62
C PHE A 41 4.08 31.05 34.07
N LYS A 42 4.65 30.48 35.14
CA LYS A 42 4.31 29.14 35.67
C LYS A 42 4.41 28.02 34.62
N VAL A 43 5.36 28.16 33.68
CA VAL A 43 5.67 27.18 32.65
C VAL A 43 6.98 26.49 33.02
N PRO A 44 7.07 25.14 33.02
CA PRO A 44 8.32 24.44 33.29
C PRO A 44 9.45 24.88 32.36
N GLU A 45 10.66 25.02 32.92
CA GLU A 45 11.85 25.48 32.20
C GLU A 45 12.13 24.65 30.93
N SER A 46 11.96 23.32 31.03
CA SER A 46 12.15 22.39 29.92
C SER A 46 11.18 22.68 28.77
N THR A 47 9.93 23.03 29.05
CA THR A 47 8.93 23.41 28.04
C THR A 47 9.37 24.67 27.30
N ILE A 48 9.85 25.69 28.04
CA ILE A 48 10.34 26.95 27.44
C ILE A 48 11.55 26.67 26.54
N ARG A 49 12.54 25.92 27.02
CA ARG A 49 13.76 25.59 26.26
C ARG A 49 13.45 24.73 25.02
N ASN A 50 12.58 23.73 25.17
CA ASN A 50 12.18 22.86 24.06
C ASN A 50 11.45 23.64 22.97
N HIS A 51 10.50 24.51 23.33
CA HIS A 51 9.81 25.35 22.35
C HIS A 51 10.69 26.45 21.76
N ALA A 52 11.72 26.90 22.48
CA ALA A 52 12.68 27.85 21.96
C ALA A 52 13.59 27.21 20.89
N GLN A 53 14.06 25.98 21.13
CA GLN A 53 14.97 25.23 20.26
C GLN A 53 14.24 24.51 19.12
N ASN A 54 13.12 23.85 19.39
CA ASN A 54 12.33 23.10 18.42
C ASN A 54 11.02 23.86 18.11
N SER A 55 11.12 24.87 17.23
CA SER A 55 9.93 25.60 16.73
C SER A 55 9.02 24.76 15.84
N GLN A 56 9.55 23.65 15.32
CA GLN A 56 8.82 22.72 14.47
C GLN A 56 7.85 21.93 15.33
N LEU A 57 6.57 22.33 15.30
CA LEU A 57 5.44 21.54 15.78
C LEU A 57 5.68 20.07 15.42
N ARG A 58 5.58 19.17 16.41
CA ARG A 58 5.69 17.73 16.19
C ARG A 58 4.87 17.39 14.95
N THR A 59 5.53 17.01 13.86
CA THR A 59 4.83 16.46 12.71
C THR A 59 4.08 15.26 13.27
N GLY A 60 2.74 15.33 13.25
CA GLY A 60 1.90 14.32 13.89
C GLY A 60 2.43 12.94 13.52
N VAL A 61 2.66 12.09 14.53
CA VAL A 61 3.20 10.75 14.30
C VAL A 61 2.21 10.02 13.40
N GLY A 62 2.56 9.84 12.13
CA GLY A 62 1.68 9.25 11.14
C GLY A 62 1.76 9.92 9.78
N ARG A 63 1.23 9.23 8.76
CA ARG A 63 1.12 9.79 7.41
C ARG A 63 -0.06 10.76 7.39
N LYS A 64 0.10 11.92 6.72
CA LYS A 64 -1.04 12.79 6.38
C LYS A 64 -2.06 11.98 5.58
N ALA A 65 -3.34 12.05 5.95
CA ALA A 65 -4.41 11.39 5.22
C ALA A 65 -4.48 11.97 3.80
N VAL A 66 -4.49 11.09 2.79
CA VAL A 66 -4.56 11.49 1.37
C VAL A 66 -5.97 11.93 0.98
N TYR A 67 -6.98 11.53 1.77
CA TYR A 67 -8.38 11.82 1.53
C TYR A 67 -8.88 12.89 2.49
N ASP A 68 -8.35 14.11 2.35
CA ASP A 68 -8.99 15.28 2.94
C ASP A 68 -9.81 15.99 1.86
N ASN A 69 -11.07 16.27 2.19
CA ASN A 69 -12.18 16.57 1.27
C ASN A 69 -12.00 17.87 0.46
N LYS A 70 -11.21 17.84 -0.61
CA LYS A 70 -11.28 18.86 -1.67
C LYS A 70 -11.25 18.19 -3.04
N LYS A 71 -12.26 18.51 -3.85
CA LYS A 71 -12.52 18.05 -5.23
C LYS A 71 -11.25 17.57 -5.94
N VAL A 72 -11.03 16.26 -5.92
CA VAL A 72 -9.90 15.64 -6.61
C VAL A 72 -10.24 15.63 -8.10
N HIS A 73 -9.58 16.51 -8.86
CA HIS A 73 -9.62 16.50 -10.32
C HIS A 73 -9.25 15.09 -10.82
N ASN A 74 -9.95 14.53 -11.81
CA ASN A 74 -9.77 13.13 -12.25
C ASN A 74 -8.29 12.76 -12.53
N ASN A 75 -7.46 13.70 -12.97
CA ASN A 75 -6.00 13.52 -13.16
C ASN A 75 -5.22 13.18 -11.86
N SER A 76 -5.67 13.68 -10.71
CA SER A 76 -5.02 13.42 -9.42
C SER A 76 -5.24 11.99 -8.92
N ILE A 77 -6.35 11.33 -9.29
CA ILE A 77 -6.61 9.92 -8.93
C ILE A 77 -5.61 8.99 -9.65
N TYR A 78 -5.36 9.24 -10.94
CA TYR A 78 -4.38 8.47 -11.72
C TYR A 78 -2.97 8.61 -11.15
N GLU A 79 -2.55 9.84 -10.83
CA GLU A 79 -1.24 10.08 -10.23
C GLU A 79 -1.12 9.48 -8.83
N THR A 80 -2.20 9.48 -8.04
CA THR A 80 -2.23 8.85 -6.72
C THR A 80 -2.11 7.32 -6.83
N ARG A 81 -2.83 6.69 -7.76
CA ARG A 81 -2.76 5.25 -8.01
C ARG A 81 -1.37 4.85 -8.52
N LYS A 82 -0.82 5.61 -9.47
CA LYS A 82 0.53 5.42 -10.01
C LYS A 82 1.58 5.54 -8.91
N LYS A 83 1.52 6.59 -8.08
CA LYS A 83 2.44 6.80 -6.95
C LYS A 83 2.37 5.69 -5.91
N ARG A 84 1.16 5.21 -5.58
CA ARG A 84 0.98 4.07 -4.66
C ARG A 84 1.57 2.79 -5.24
N LEU A 85 1.32 2.52 -6.53
CA LEU A 85 1.88 1.36 -7.23
C LEU A 85 3.40 1.41 -7.30
N CYS A 86 3.98 2.56 -7.66
CA CYS A 86 5.44 2.76 -7.68
C CYS A 86 6.06 2.54 -6.29
N ASN A 87 5.47 3.12 -5.23
CA ASN A 87 5.95 2.93 -3.87
C ASN A 87 5.86 1.47 -3.40
N PHE A 88 4.78 0.77 -3.77
CA PHE A 88 4.63 -0.66 -3.50
C PHE A 88 5.71 -1.47 -4.22
N LEU A 89 5.87 -1.29 -5.53
CA LEU A 89 6.87 -2.02 -6.32
C LEU A 89 8.30 -1.74 -5.83
N ASN A 90 8.61 -0.50 -5.44
CA ASN A 90 9.93 -0.14 -4.91
C ASN A 90 10.20 -0.81 -3.55
N ARG A 91 9.19 -0.92 -2.69
CA ARG A 91 9.32 -1.61 -1.40
C ARG A 91 9.64 -3.08 -1.59
N TRP A 92 8.98 -3.73 -2.55
CA TRP A 92 9.08 -5.18 -2.78
C TRP A 92 9.99 -5.55 -3.95
N LYS A 93 10.89 -4.65 -4.37
CA LYS A 93 11.70 -4.80 -5.60
C LYS A 93 12.58 -6.06 -5.63
N ASN A 94 12.96 -6.57 -4.45
CA ASN A 94 13.82 -7.75 -4.31
C ASN A 94 13.01 -9.07 -4.24
N GLU A 95 11.71 -8.99 -3.98
CA GLU A 95 10.83 -10.15 -3.78
C GLU A 95 9.84 -10.34 -4.94
N LEU A 96 9.40 -9.24 -5.55
CA LEU A 96 8.45 -9.24 -6.65
C LEU A 96 9.14 -8.94 -7.98
N LYS A 97 9.01 -9.86 -8.93
CA LYS A 97 9.44 -9.68 -10.30
C LYS A 97 8.28 -9.27 -11.19
N ARG A 98 8.44 -8.20 -11.96
CA ARG A 98 7.44 -7.79 -12.96
C ARG A 98 7.57 -8.70 -14.19
N MET A 99 6.60 -9.58 -14.38
CA MET A 99 6.54 -10.45 -15.55
C MET A 99 5.91 -9.70 -16.73
N ARG A 100 6.48 -9.85 -17.92
CA ARG A 100 5.83 -9.40 -19.16
C ARG A 100 4.80 -10.46 -19.56
N GLU A 101 3.64 -10.01 -20.03
CA GLU A 101 2.62 -10.88 -20.62
C GLU A 101 3.27 -11.77 -21.68
N LYS A 102 2.95 -13.06 -21.67
CA LYS A 102 3.39 -13.98 -22.73
C LYS A 102 2.62 -13.64 -24.01
N LYS A 103 3.26 -13.75 -25.20
CA LYS A 103 2.62 -13.41 -26.49
C LYS A 103 1.25 -14.10 -26.70
N LEU A 104 1.10 -15.33 -26.21
CA LEU A 104 -0.15 -16.10 -26.26
C LEU A 104 -1.27 -15.54 -25.38
N GLU A 105 -0.96 -14.83 -24.28
CA GLU A 105 -1.99 -14.33 -23.36
C GLU A 105 -2.82 -13.21 -23.97
N ARG A 106 -2.22 -12.38 -24.83
CA ARG A 106 -2.97 -11.33 -25.55
C ARG A 106 -3.96 -11.94 -26.55
N ALA A 107 -3.54 -12.94 -27.31
CA ALA A 107 -4.42 -13.66 -28.24
C ALA A 107 -5.53 -14.41 -27.48
N ARG A 108 -5.19 -15.09 -26.38
CA ARG A 108 -6.16 -15.71 -25.47
C ARG A 108 -7.16 -14.70 -24.93
N LYS A 109 -6.72 -13.53 -24.46
CA LYS A 109 -7.62 -12.49 -23.93
C LYS A 109 -8.59 -11.97 -25.00
N ILE A 110 -8.13 -11.79 -26.22
CA ILE A 110 -8.97 -11.32 -27.33
C ILE A 110 -9.96 -12.39 -27.77
N GLY A 111 -9.52 -13.65 -27.85
CA GLY A 111 -10.32 -14.78 -28.32
C GLY A 111 -11.16 -15.48 -27.25
N PHE A 112 -11.03 -15.11 -25.98
CA PHE A 112 -11.79 -15.73 -24.88
C PHE A 112 -13.01 -14.88 -24.53
N THR A 113 -13.96 -14.82 -25.47
CA THR A 113 -15.26 -14.21 -25.23
C THR A 113 -16.18 -15.17 -24.47
N GLU A 114 -17.27 -14.67 -23.90
CA GLU A 114 -18.24 -15.51 -23.18
C GLU A 114 -18.85 -16.56 -24.11
N GLU A 115 -19.17 -16.18 -25.35
CA GLU A 115 -19.78 -17.07 -26.33
C GLU A 115 -18.84 -18.23 -26.67
N ILE A 116 -17.55 -17.94 -26.86
CA ILE A 116 -16.52 -18.95 -27.17
C ILE A 116 -16.32 -19.89 -25.98
N ARG A 117 -16.27 -19.34 -24.76
CA ARG A 117 -16.14 -20.16 -23.54
C ARG A 117 -17.33 -21.10 -23.37
N VAL A 118 -18.55 -20.57 -23.42
CA VAL A 118 -19.77 -21.38 -23.26
C VAL A 118 -19.88 -22.41 -24.38
N GLY A 119 -19.63 -22.02 -25.62
CA GLY A 119 -19.64 -22.91 -26.77
C GLY A 119 -18.64 -24.06 -26.62
N TRP A 120 -17.43 -23.78 -26.13
CA TRP A 120 -16.43 -24.81 -25.87
C TRP A 120 -16.87 -25.83 -24.81
N PHE A 121 -17.42 -25.36 -23.69
CA PHE A 121 -17.90 -26.27 -22.63
C PHE A 121 -19.10 -27.11 -23.08
N ASN A 122 -20.04 -26.52 -23.84
CA ASN A 122 -21.17 -27.26 -24.41
C ASN A 122 -20.68 -28.36 -25.37
N LEU A 123 -19.74 -28.02 -26.27
CA LEU A 123 -19.16 -28.99 -27.19
C LEU A 123 -18.44 -30.13 -26.45
N LEU A 124 -17.65 -29.79 -25.43
CA LEU A 124 -16.96 -30.78 -24.60
C LEU A 124 -17.97 -31.69 -23.91
N HIS A 125 -18.98 -31.12 -23.25
CA HIS A 125 -20.02 -31.87 -22.55
C HIS A 125 -20.77 -32.80 -23.51
N ASP A 126 -21.12 -32.34 -24.71
CA ASP A 126 -21.78 -33.14 -25.73
C ASP A 126 -20.92 -34.32 -26.18
N ILE A 127 -19.63 -34.09 -26.45
CA ILE A 127 -18.70 -35.15 -26.85
C ILE A 127 -18.54 -36.17 -25.72
N MET A 128 -18.34 -35.70 -24.49
CA MET A 128 -18.18 -36.59 -23.33
C MET A 128 -19.45 -37.40 -23.07
N SER A 129 -20.63 -36.78 -23.20
CA SER A 129 -21.92 -37.47 -23.03
C SER A 129 -22.17 -38.49 -24.13
N LYS A 130 -21.93 -38.13 -25.39
CA LYS A 130 -22.11 -39.02 -26.55
C LYS A 130 -21.21 -40.26 -26.51
N ASN A 131 -20.03 -40.13 -25.94
CA ASN A 131 -19.05 -41.22 -25.84
C ASN A 131 -19.03 -41.90 -24.47
N ASP A 132 -19.96 -41.54 -23.55
CA ASP A 132 -20.06 -42.12 -22.20
C ASP A 132 -18.74 -41.99 -21.38
N LEU A 133 -18.11 -40.82 -21.48
CA LEU A 133 -16.78 -40.53 -20.90
C LEU A 133 -16.83 -39.69 -19.62
N LEU A 134 -18.00 -39.16 -19.21
CA LEU A 134 -18.12 -38.19 -18.11
C LEU A 134 -17.47 -38.67 -16.80
N ASP A 135 -17.65 -39.94 -16.45
CA ASP A 135 -17.10 -40.55 -15.23
C ASP A 135 -15.95 -41.54 -15.51
N LYS A 136 -15.42 -41.54 -16.75
CA LYS A 136 -14.46 -42.55 -17.21
C LYS A 136 -13.19 -41.92 -17.80
N PRO A 137 -12.45 -41.09 -17.04
CA PRO A 137 -11.26 -40.40 -17.54
C PRO A 137 -10.16 -41.36 -18.01
N ARG A 138 -10.12 -42.61 -17.48
CA ARG A 138 -9.16 -43.64 -17.88
C ARG A 138 -9.30 -44.07 -19.35
N GLN A 139 -10.40 -43.73 -20.01
CA GLN A 139 -10.66 -44.06 -21.41
C GLN A 139 -10.26 -42.93 -22.37
N ILE A 140 -9.72 -41.82 -21.86
CA ILE A 140 -9.24 -40.69 -22.66
C ILE A 140 -7.73 -40.88 -22.88
N PHE A 141 -7.36 -41.20 -24.11
CA PHE A 141 -5.96 -41.36 -24.51
C PHE A 141 -5.48 -40.08 -25.20
N ASN A 142 -4.28 -39.63 -24.82
CA ASN A 142 -3.66 -38.49 -25.48
C ASN A 142 -2.99 -38.97 -26.79
N CYS A 143 -3.51 -38.55 -27.93
CA CYS A 143 -2.93 -38.81 -29.25
C CYS A 143 -2.25 -37.56 -29.81
N ASP A 144 -1.56 -36.78 -28.96
CA ASP A 144 -0.84 -35.58 -29.39
C ASP A 144 0.52 -35.95 -29.99
N GLU A 145 0.70 -35.65 -31.27
CA GLU A 145 1.95 -35.86 -32.02
C GLU A 145 2.94 -34.68 -31.87
N THR A 146 2.65 -33.72 -31.00
CA THR A 146 3.54 -32.57 -30.76
C THR A 146 4.91 -33.03 -30.23
N GLY A 147 5.92 -32.97 -31.08
CA GLY A 147 7.29 -33.43 -30.80
C GLY A 147 7.90 -34.29 -31.92
N PHE A 148 7.08 -34.80 -32.85
CA PHE A 148 7.53 -35.55 -34.03
C PHE A 148 7.85 -34.63 -35.24
N SER A 149 8.34 -33.42 -35.01
CA SER A 149 8.87 -32.62 -36.11
C SER A 149 10.18 -33.26 -36.58
N ASP A 150 10.18 -33.81 -37.80
CA ASP A 150 11.37 -34.30 -38.48
C ASP A 150 12.42 -33.18 -38.45
N GLN A 151 13.55 -33.42 -37.79
CA GLN A 151 14.66 -32.47 -37.78
C GLN A 151 15.24 -32.45 -39.20
N THR A 152 14.58 -31.75 -40.11
CA THR A 152 15.17 -31.35 -41.37
C THR A 152 16.37 -30.49 -40.99
N LYS A 153 17.56 -31.12 -41.06
CA LYS A 153 18.86 -30.51 -40.77
C LYS A 153 18.89 -29.16 -41.47
N GLY A 154 18.89 -28.08 -40.69
CA GLY A 154 19.04 -26.74 -41.20
C GLY A 154 20.28 -26.69 -42.10
N ARG A 155 20.14 -26.09 -43.28
CA ARG A 155 21.20 -25.87 -44.25
C ARG A 155 22.43 -25.30 -43.53
N PRO A 156 23.61 -25.95 -43.58
CA PRO A 156 24.82 -25.33 -43.05
C PRO A 156 25.13 -24.07 -43.86
N ALA A 157 25.62 -23.06 -43.14
CA ALA A 157 25.92 -21.71 -43.65
C ALA A 157 26.91 -21.71 -44.81
#